data_AF-A0A7L4NT40-F1
#
_entry.id   AF-A0A7L4NT40-F1
#
_cell.length_a   1.000
_cell.length_b   1.000
_cell.length_c   1.000
_cell.angle_alpha   90.00
_cell.angle_beta   90.00
_cell.angle_gamma   90.00
#
_symmetry.space_group_name_H-M   'P 1'
#
loop_
_entity.id
_entity.type
_entity.pdbx_description
1 polymer ?
#
loop_
_entity_poly.entity_id
_entity_poly.type
_entity_poly.pdbx_seq_one_letter_code
_entity_poly.pdbx_strand_id
1 'polypeptide(L)'
;MEEARDVDLCLVLFPDKARKGLDKRIEYSYYDMIDVQVFQDLPLYMRPRIIKEGKLLHVKDEDLLYDVAIETAKEYELYRPKYEMYLDSIAK
;
A
#
# COMPACT_ATOMS: atom_id res chain seq x y z
N MET A 1 -4.66 -7.58 -28.60
CA MET A 1 -4.00 -6.55 -27.76
C MET A 1 -4.81 -6.50 -26.49
N GLU A 2 -4.31 -7.05 -25.39
CA GLU A 2 -4.96 -6.85 -24.09
C GLU A 2 -4.87 -5.36 -23.75
N GLU A 3 -6.01 -4.71 -23.58
CA GLU A 3 -6.07 -3.37 -23.03
C GLU A 3 -5.73 -3.45 -21.54
N ALA A 4 -4.43 -3.40 -21.24
CA ALA A 4 -3.93 -3.32 -19.89
C ALA A 4 -4.29 -1.96 -19.31
N ARG A 5 -5.39 -1.87 -18.56
CA ARG A 5 -5.63 -0.78 -17.59
C ARG A 5 -6.37 -1.31 -16.37
N ASP A 6 -5.75 -2.27 -15.69
CA ASP A 6 -5.98 -2.44 -14.27
C ASP A 6 -5.35 -1.24 -13.56
N VAL A 7 -6.14 -0.47 -12.82
CA VAL A 7 -5.70 0.74 -12.13
C VAL A 7 -5.67 0.47 -10.64
N ASP A 8 -4.48 0.37 -10.07
CA ASP A 8 -4.32 0.23 -8.63
C ASP A 8 -4.54 1.58 -7.92
N LEU A 9 -5.52 1.63 -7.01
CA LEU A 9 -5.79 2.77 -6.15
C LEU A 9 -5.48 2.42 -4.69
N CYS A 10 -4.47 3.05 -4.12
CA CYS A 10 -4.11 2.85 -2.73
C CYS A 10 -4.69 3.95 -1.82
N LEU A 11 -5.39 3.53 -0.76
CA LEU A 11 -5.95 4.39 0.27
C LEU A 11 -5.07 4.34 1.52
N VAL A 12 -4.54 5.49 1.93
CA VAL A 12 -3.85 5.64 3.21
C VAL A 12 -4.86 6.11 4.26
N LEU A 13 -5.16 5.24 5.23
CA LEU A 13 -6.16 5.54 6.25
C LEU A 13 -5.52 5.86 7.60
N PHE A 14 -6.00 6.91 8.23
CA PHE A 14 -5.53 7.27 9.56
C PHE A 14 -6.24 6.46 10.66
N PRO A 15 -5.50 6.00 11.69
CA PRO A 15 -5.92 4.93 12.60
C PRO A 15 -7.24 5.17 13.33
N ASP A 16 -7.63 6.42 13.57
CA ASP A 16 -8.84 6.75 14.33
C ASP A 16 -10.16 6.53 13.57
N LYS A 17 -10.12 6.33 12.24
CA LYS A 17 -11.34 6.26 11.40
C LYS A 17 -11.47 4.99 10.56
N ALA A 18 -10.44 4.15 10.53
CA ALA A 18 -10.22 3.22 9.42
C ALA A 18 -10.98 1.88 9.50
N ARG A 19 -11.10 1.27 10.69
CA ARG A 19 -11.39 -0.17 10.75
C ARG A 19 -12.86 -0.57 10.71
N LYS A 20 -13.80 0.28 11.14
CA LYS A 20 -15.23 -0.09 11.17
C LYS A 20 -15.96 0.47 9.96
N GLY A 21 -15.91 -0.26 8.85
CA GLY A 21 -16.82 -0.06 7.71
C GLY A 21 -16.19 0.29 6.37
N LEU A 22 -14.86 0.36 6.27
CA LEU A 22 -14.19 0.52 4.98
C LEU A 22 -14.08 -0.81 4.22
N ASP A 23 -13.87 -1.93 4.91
CA ASP A 23 -13.82 -3.27 4.30
C ASP A 23 -15.04 -3.51 3.40
N LYS A 24 -16.23 -3.15 3.90
CA LYS A 24 -17.49 -3.24 3.14
C LYS A 24 -17.60 -2.25 1.98
N ARG A 25 -16.96 -1.07 2.07
CA ARG A 25 -17.04 -0.03 1.01
C ARG A 25 -16.12 -0.35 -0.17
N ILE A 26 -14.98 -0.99 0.10
CA ILE A 26 -14.03 -1.46 -0.91
C ILE A 26 -14.62 -2.68 -1.64
N GLU A 27 -15.28 -3.59 -0.92
CA GLU A 27 -15.97 -4.76 -1.51
C GLU A 27 -17.05 -4.37 -2.55
N TYR A 28 -17.61 -3.15 -2.47
CA TYR A 28 -18.59 -2.63 -3.44
C TYR A 28 -17.99 -1.73 -4.53
N SER A 29 -16.67 -1.44 -4.54
CA SER A 29 -16.04 -0.68 -5.64
C SER A 29 -15.70 -1.58 -6.83
N TYR A 30 -16.66 -2.37 -7.27
CA TYR A 30 -16.60 -3.18 -8.48
C TYR A 30 -16.83 -2.29 -9.71
N TYR A 31 -15.84 -1.48 -10.06
CA TYR A 31 -15.55 -1.26 -11.46
C TYR A 31 -14.45 -2.26 -11.80
N ASP A 32 -14.68 -3.17 -12.75
CA ASP A 32 -13.77 -4.26 -13.15
C ASP A 32 -12.36 -3.79 -13.63
N MET A 33 -12.08 -2.49 -13.53
CA MET A 33 -10.85 -1.83 -13.99
C MET A 33 -10.06 -1.13 -12.87
N ILE A 34 -10.53 -1.17 -11.61
CA ILE A 34 -9.86 -0.49 -10.48
C ILE A 34 -9.74 -1.45 -9.29
N ASP A 35 -8.51 -1.83 -8.95
CA ASP A 35 -8.22 -2.53 -7.70
C ASP A 35 -7.96 -1.52 -6.57
N VAL A 36 -8.75 -1.58 -5.50
CA VAL A 36 -8.64 -0.64 -4.37
C VAL A 36 -8.01 -1.34 -3.18
N GLN A 37 -6.85 -0.85 -2.77
CA GLN A 37 -6.06 -1.41 -1.69
C GLN A 37 -5.94 -0.44 -0.52
N VAL A 38 -5.93 -0.95 0.71
CA VAL A 38 -5.66 -0.17 1.92
C VAL A 38 -4.18 -0.29 2.28
N PHE A 39 -3.47 0.83 2.34
CA PHE A 39 -2.02 0.86 2.59
C PHE A 39 -1.61 0.11 3.87
N GLN A 40 -2.41 0.24 4.93
CA GLN A 40 -2.18 -0.40 6.23
C GLN A 40 -2.34 -1.93 6.20
N ASP A 41 -3.07 -2.47 5.23
CA ASP A 41 -3.30 -3.91 5.07
C ASP A 41 -2.30 -4.55 4.11
N LEU A 42 -1.56 -3.73 3.34
CA LEU A 42 -0.51 -4.22 2.45
C LEU A 42 0.65 -4.85 3.24
N PRO A 43 1.22 -5.96 2.74
CA PRO A 43 2.49 -6.49 3.23
C PRO A 43 3.61 -5.45 3.24
N LEU A 44 4.48 -5.51 4.26
CA LEU A 44 5.58 -4.56 4.46
C LEU A 44 6.51 -4.44 3.24
N TYR A 45 6.73 -5.51 2.48
CA TYR A 45 7.61 -5.46 1.30
C TYR A 45 7.02 -4.64 0.13
N MET A 46 5.69 -4.45 0.10
CA MET A 46 5.02 -3.69 -0.97
C MET A 46 4.91 -2.20 -0.65
N ARG A 47 4.79 -1.84 0.63
CA ARG A 47 4.56 -0.46 1.07
C ARG A 47 5.62 0.55 0.58
N PRO A 48 6.94 0.27 0.62
CA PRO A 48 7.95 1.20 0.11
C PRO A 48 7.78 1.50 -1.38
N ARG A 49 7.35 0.51 -2.16
CA ARG A 49 7.10 0.67 -3.59
C ARG A 49 5.96 1.64 -3.85
N ILE A 50 4.86 1.53 -3.08
CA ILE A 50 3.72 2.45 -3.18
C ILE A 50 4.13 3.88 -2.87
N ILE A 51 4.93 4.11 -1.83
CA ILE A 51 5.43 5.45 -1.49
C ILE A 51 6.32 6.02 -2.61
N LYS A 52 7.18 5.17 -3.20
CA LYS A 52 8.17 5.59 -4.20
C LYS A 52 7.58 5.82 -5.59
N GLU A 53 6.68 4.95 -6.03
CA GLU A 53 6.15 4.91 -7.39
C GLU A 53 4.73 5.47 -7.49
N GLY A 54 4.01 5.55 -6.37
CA GLY A 54 2.63 6.00 -6.32
C GLY A 54 2.49 7.48 -6.70
N LYS A 55 1.43 7.79 -7.44
CA LYS A 55 1.03 9.16 -7.75
C LYS A 55 0.02 9.65 -6.72
N LEU A 56 0.37 10.70 -5.98
CA LEU A 56 -0.56 11.38 -5.07
C LEU A 56 -1.71 12.01 -5.85
N LEU A 57 -2.92 11.48 -5.66
CA LEU A 57 -4.16 12.01 -6.24
C LEU A 57 -4.91 12.93 -5.26
N HIS A 58 -4.82 12.65 -3.97
CA HIS A 58 -5.47 13.42 -2.92
C HIS A 58 -4.73 13.27 -1.58
N VAL A 59 -4.56 14.37 -0.86
CA VAL A 59 -4.01 14.40 0.50
C VAL A 59 -4.80 15.40 1.33
N LYS A 60 -5.19 15.00 2.54
CA LYS A 60 -5.90 15.87 3.50
C LYS A 60 -4.97 16.50 4.53
N ASP A 61 -3.91 15.75 4.86
CA ASP A 61 -2.92 16.09 5.87
C ASP A 61 -1.58 15.56 5.35
N GLU A 62 -0.70 16.48 4.97
CA GLU A 62 0.58 16.18 4.35
C GLU A 62 1.63 15.76 5.39
N ASP A 63 1.59 16.35 6.58
CA ASP A 63 2.48 16.00 7.69
C ASP A 63 2.24 14.53 8.11
N LEU A 64 0.98 14.13 8.24
CA LEU A 64 0.64 12.74 8.55
C LEU A 64 1.06 11.77 7.43
N LEU A 65 1.03 12.19 6.17
CA LEU A 65 1.52 11.37 5.07
C LEU A 65 3.05 11.17 5.18
N TYR A 66 3.79 12.21 5.52
CA TYR A 66 5.23 12.11 5.77
C TYR A 66 5.54 11.20 6.95
N ASP A 67 4.79 11.30 8.05
CA ASP A 67 4.93 10.40 9.20
C ASP A 67 4.75 8.93 8.79
N VAL A 68 3.73 8.63 7.98
CA VAL A 68 3.50 7.29 7.42
C VAL A 68 4.69 6.84 6.56
N ALA A 69 5.22 7.73 5.72
CA ALA A 69 6.36 7.40 4.86
C ALA A 69 7.63 7.09 5.67
N ILE A 70 7.92 7.91 6.69
CA ILE A 70 9.08 7.74 7.58
C ILE A 70 8.95 6.43 8.37
N GLU A 71 7.77 6.16 8.94
CA GLU A 71 7.56 4.95 9.72
C GLU A 71 7.65 3.70 8.83
N THR A 72 7.06 3.74 7.64
CA THR A 72 7.18 2.64 6.66
C THR A 72 8.64 2.36 6.30
N ALA A 73 9.46 3.41 6.10
CA ALA A 73 10.88 3.24 5.80
C ALA A 73 11.60 2.54 6.96
N LYS A 74 11.35 2.95 8.21
CA LYS A 74 11.94 2.30 9.39
C LYS A 74 11.52 0.84 9.52
N GLU A 75 10.22 0.56 9.42
CA GLU A 75 9.68 -0.81 9.48
C GLU A 75 10.28 -1.70 8.40
N TYR A 76 10.38 -1.18 7.17
CA TYR A 76 10.94 -1.91 6.05
C TYR A 76 12.44 -2.19 6.24
N GLU A 77 13.24 -1.22 6.70
CA GLU A 77 14.67 -1.46 6.94
C GLU A 77 14.92 -2.55 8.00
N LEU A 78 14.06 -2.64 9.03
CA LEU A 78 14.12 -3.73 10.01
C LEU A 78 13.71 -5.09 9.43
N TYR A 79 12.79 -5.09 8.47
CA TYR A 79 12.27 -6.28 7.80
C TYR A 79 13.16 -6.78 6.64
N ARG A 80 13.78 -5.87 5.89
CA ARG A 80 14.48 -6.10 4.62
C ARG A 80 15.50 -7.24 4.69
N PRO A 81 16.39 -7.33 5.70
CA PRO A 81 17.42 -8.38 5.71
C PRO A 81 16.82 -9.78 5.72
N LYS A 82 15.73 -10.00 6.47
CA LYS A 82 15.06 -11.31 6.52
C LYS A 82 14.34 -11.62 5.22
N TYR A 83 13.77 -10.61 4.58
CA TYR A 83 13.11 -10.74 3.30
C TYR A 83 14.09 -11.11 2.18
N GLU A 84 15.23 -10.42 2.11
CA GLU A 84 16.30 -10.72 1.16
C GLU A 84 16.83 -12.15 1.36
N MET A 85 17.10 -12.56 2.61
CA MET A 85 17.48 -13.95 2.91
C MET A 85 16.44 -14.97 2.44
N TYR A 86 15.15 -14.68 2.60
CA TYR A 86 14.08 -15.54 2.11
C TYR A 86 14.07 -15.63 0.59
N LEU A 87 14.17 -14.49 -0.11
CA LEU A 87 14.21 -14.45 -1.58
C LEU A 87 15.41 -15.23 -2.14
N ASP A 88 16.58 -15.10 -1.52
CA ASP A 88 17.78 -15.84 -1.91
C ASP A 88 17.62 -17.36 -1.70
N SER A 89 16.82 -17.77 -0.71
CA SER A 89 16.58 -19.20 -0.42
C SER A 89 15.66 -19.87 -1.44
N ILE A 90 14.74 -19.13 -2.05
CA ILE A 90 13.79 -19.63 -3.06
C ILE A 90 14.30 -19.49 -4.49
N ALA A 91 15.33 -18.67 -4.72
CA ALA A 91 15.94 -18.46 -6.04
C ALA A 91 16.95 -19.56 -6.44
N LYS A 92 17.15 -20.57 -5.59
CA LYS A 92 17.97 -21.77 -5.85
C LYS A 92 17.11 -22.93 -6.33
#